data_AF-A0A526YYU8-F1
#
_entry.id   AF-A0A526YYU8-F1
#
_cell.length_a   1.000
_cell.length_b   1.000
_cell.length_c   1.000
_cell.angle_alpha   90.00
_cell.angle_beta   90.00
_cell.angle_gamma   90.00
#
_symmetry.space_group_name_H-M   'P 1'
#
loop_
_entity.id
_entity.type
_entity.pdbx_description
1 polymer ?
#
loop_
_entity_poly.entity_id
_entity_poly.type
_entity_poly.pdbx_seq_one_letter_code
_entity_poly.pdbx_strand_id
1 'polypeptide(L)'
;MPAQAETNLDVYYAWPEHEVIHKPIADRFIADHPNIKINFRAAAPSYDEAVQTLIRQSMAGQLPDVHFVGFNVLRPLVARGLVKPIDDLVAANHLTENGYTDQVLSLATIDGHLYGLPFAMSTPVVYYNADLVKKVGGDPDKIPTDWDGFVALAAKIGALGEGTSGMY
;
A
#
# COMPACT_ATOMS: atom_id res chain seq x y z
N MET A 1 31.09 26.54 0.73
CA MET A 1 29.62 26.36 0.61
C MET A 1 29.06 26.45 2.02
N PRO A 2 27.96 27.19 2.28
CA PRO A 2 27.37 27.18 3.61
C PRO A 2 26.94 25.74 3.93
N ALA A 3 27.19 25.29 5.17
CA ALA A 3 26.71 24.00 5.64
C ALA A 3 25.18 24.00 5.55
N GLN A 4 24.62 23.12 4.73
CA GLN A 4 23.18 22.90 4.66
C GLN A 4 22.73 22.38 6.04
N ALA A 5 21.71 22.99 6.63
CA ALA A 5 21.18 22.54 7.92
C ALA A 5 20.77 21.07 7.84
N GLU A 6 21.02 20.31 8.91
CA GLU A 6 20.59 18.92 9.00
C GLU A 6 19.06 18.85 8.86
N THR A 7 18.59 17.98 7.97
CA THR A 7 17.17 17.75 7.71
C THR A 7 16.79 16.36 8.20
N ASN A 8 15.84 16.31 9.14
CA ASN A 8 15.29 15.04 9.64
C ASN A 8 13.94 14.79 8.99
N LEU A 9 13.78 13.61 8.38
CA LEU A 9 12.53 13.16 7.77
C LEU A 9 11.97 11.99 8.57
N ASP A 10 10.75 12.15 9.07
CA ASP A 10 10.02 11.10 9.75
C ASP A 10 9.16 10.31 8.77
N VAL A 11 9.29 8.98 8.80
CA VAL A 11 8.56 8.05 7.94
C VAL A 11 7.62 7.19 8.78
N TYR A 12 6.35 7.12 8.39
CA TYR A 12 5.35 6.25 9.03
C TYR A 12 4.71 5.29 8.02
N TYR A 13 4.37 4.09 8.48
CA TYR A 13 3.95 2.99 7.61
C TYR A 13 3.17 1.94 8.40
N ALA A 14 2.43 1.11 7.66
CA ALA A 14 1.84 -0.12 8.17
C ALA A 14 2.80 -1.30 7.94
N TRP A 15 2.69 -2.30 8.82
CA TRP A 15 3.39 -3.57 8.85
C TRP A 15 4.90 -3.48 9.10
N PRO A 16 5.43 -4.18 10.12
CA PRO A 16 6.88 -4.19 10.40
C PRO A 16 7.74 -4.65 9.20
N GLU A 17 7.19 -5.50 8.32
CA GLU A 17 7.85 -6.04 7.14
C GLU A 17 8.30 -4.95 6.16
N HIS A 18 7.64 -3.79 6.16
CA HIS A 18 8.06 -2.65 5.34
C HIS A 18 9.44 -2.10 5.76
N GLU A 19 9.85 -2.22 7.03
CA GLU A 19 11.17 -1.75 7.47
C GLU A 19 12.28 -2.56 6.81
N VAL A 20 12.07 -3.87 6.61
CA VAL A 20 13.04 -4.78 5.98
C VAL A 20 13.38 -4.32 4.56
N ILE A 21 12.39 -3.78 3.84
CA ILE A 21 12.54 -3.32 2.46
C ILE A 21 13.07 -1.90 2.39
N HIS A 22 12.54 -0.98 3.21
CA HIS A 22 12.81 0.45 3.05
C HIS A 22 14.05 0.94 3.80
N LYS A 23 14.46 0.28 4.89
CA LYS A 23 15.64 0.70 5.66
C LYS A 23 16.94 0.62 4.84
N PRO A 24 17.22 -0.46 4.08
CA PRO A 24 18.41 -0.50 3.22
C PRO A 24 18.42 0.60 2.15
N ILE A 25 17.25 0.95 1.62
CA ILE A 25 17.11 2.04 0.63
C ILE A 25 17.39 3.38 1.30
N ALA A 26 16.85 3.61 2.49
CA ALA A 26 17.09 4.82 3.28
C ALA A 26 18.56 4.95 3.69
N ASP A 27 19.20 3.87 4.12
CA ASP A 27 20.62 3.87 4.49
C ASP A 27 21.50 4.25 3.29
N ARG A 28 21.18 3.73 2.10
CA ARG A 28 21.88 4.12 0.87
C ARG A 28 21.66 5.60 0.55
N PHE A 29 20.43 6.09 0.66
CA PHE A 29 20.12 7.49 0.45
C PHE A 29 20.87 8.40 1.43
N ILE A 30 20.92 8.05 2.73
CA ILE A 30 21.65 8.82 3.75
C ILE A 30 23.16 8.83 3.46
N ALA A 31 23.72 7.74 2.96
CA ALA A 31 25.13 7.70 2.58
C ALA A 31 25.46 8.68 1.44
N ASP A 32 24.55 8.82 0.47
CA ASP A 32 24.69 9.75 -0.67
C ASP A 32 24.27 11.20 -0.29
N HIS A 33 23.50 11.37 0.78
CA HIS A 33 22.98 12.65 1.29
C HIS A 33 23.21 12.80 2.81
N PRO A 34 24.46 13.05 3.26
CA PRO A 34 24.83 12.96 4.68
C PRO A 34 24.13 14.00 5.59
N ASN A 35 23.61 15.09 5.00
CA ASN A 35 22.84 16.13 5.69
C ASN A 35 21.35 15.78 5.87
N ILE A 36 20.88 14.65 5.33
CA ILE A 36 19.51 14.17 5.51
C ILE A 36 19.55 12.94 6.41
N LYS A 37 18.63 12.88 7.38
CA LYS A 37 18.37 11.71 8.23
C LYS A 37 16.94 11.23 7.98
N ILE A 38 16.76 9.91 7.97
CA ILE A 38 15.46 9.27 7.81
C ILE A 38 15.17 8.45 9.06
N ASN A 39 14.11 8.81 9.77
CA ASN A 39 13.67 8.16 10.99
C ASN A 39 12.37 7.39 10.72
N PHE A 40 12.44 6.07 10.79
CA PHE A 40 11.26 5.23 10.70
C PHE A 40 10.56 5.19 12.07
N ARG A 41 9.30 5.64 12.11
CA ARG A 41 8.43 5.51 13.29
C ARG A 41 8.02 4.05 13.47
N ALA A 42 7.57 3.70 14.68
CA ALA A 42 7.05 2.36 14.96
C ALA A 42 5.87 2.05 14.02
N ALA A 43 5.91 0.90 13.34
CA ALA A 43 4.91 0.52 12.36
C ALA A 43 3.51 0.34 12.97
N ALA A 44 2.47 0.68 12.22
CA ALA A 44 1.10 0.25 12.53
C ALA A 44 0.92 -1.24 12.18
N PRO A 45 0.05 -1.98 12.87
CA PRO A 45 -0.23 -3.38 12.51
C PRO A 45 -1.10 -3.54 11.26
N SER A 46 -1.78 -2.48 10.79
CA SER A 46 -2.61 -2.49 9.59
C SER A 46 -2.69 -1.10 8.93
N TYR A 47 -3.13 -1.04 7.67
CA TYR A 47 -3.36 0.24 7.00
C TYR A 47 -4.43 1.08 7.70
N ASP A 48 -5.52 0.47 8.17
CA ASP A 48 -6.61 1.19 8.83
C ASP A 48 -6.12 1.83 10.13
N GLU A 49 -5.33 1.10 10.92
CA GLU A 49 -4.73 1.64 12.15
C GLU A 49 -3.68 2.72 11.86
N ALA A 50 -2.91 2.59 10.77
CA ALA A 50 -1.99 3.63 10.32
C ALA A 50 -2.76 4.93 9.99
N VAL A 51 -3.86 4.84 9.23
CA VAL A 51 -4.69 5.98 8.87
C VAL A 51 -5.34 6.62 10.10
N GLN A 52 -5.89 5.82 11.02
CA GLN A 52 -6.44 6.34 12.27
C GLN A 52 -5.38 7.08 13.10
N THR A 53 -4.15 6.55 13.14
CA THR A 53 -3.03 7.20 13.82
C THR A 53 -2.65 8.51 13.13
N LEU A 54 -2.59 8.54 11.80
CA LEU A 54 -2.29 9.74 11.02
C LEU A 54 -3.32 10.86 11.29
N ILE A 55 -4.60 10.52 11.36
CA ILE A 55 -5.68 11.47 11.68
C ILE A 55 -5.53 12.00 13.11
N ARG A 56 -5.19 11.15 14.10
CA ARG A 56 -4.93 11.65 15.47
C ARG A 56 -3.70 12.55 15.52
N GLN A 57 -2.63 12.17 14.83
CA GLN A 57 -1.39 12.95 14.76
C GLN A 57 -1.60 14.30 14.08
N SER A 58 -2.50 14.39 13.08
CA SER A 58 -2.82 15.67 12.45
C SER A 58 -3.43 16.68 13.42
N MET A 59 -4.26 16.21 14.36
CA MET A 59 -4.86 17.06 15.39
C MET A 59 -3.82 17.56 16.42
N ALA A 60 -2.75 16.79 16.62
CA ALA A 60 -1.67 17.12 17.56
C ALA A 60 -0.49 17.87 16.90
N GLY A 61 -0.53 18.13 15.59
CA GLY A 61 0.60 18.72 14.86
C GLY A 61 1.82 17.80 14.77
N GLN A 62 1.61 16.49 14.75
CA GLN A 62 2.66 15.45 14.81
C GLN A 62 2.69 14.57 13.56
N LEU A 63 2.27 15.12 12.41
CA LEU A 63 2.31 14.36 11.14
C LEU A 63 3.75 13.91 10.80
N PRO A 64 3.92 12.75 10.16
CA PRO A 64 5.18 12.38 9.54
C PRO A 64 5.41 13.20 8.26
N ASP A 65 6.64 13.23 7.78
CA ASP A 65 7.00 13.84 6.50
C ASP A 65 6.62 12.94 5.32
N VAL A 66 6.78 11.62 5.50
CA VAL A 66 6.47 10.60 4.49
C VAL A 66 5.59 9.51 5.10
N HIS A 67 4.55 9.09 4.37
CA HIS A 67 3.69 8.00 4.78
C HIS A 67 3.44 7.00 3.66
N PHE A 68 3.54 5.72 3.99
CA PHE A 68 3.11 4.62 3.10
C PHE A 68 1.62 4.33 3.32
N VAL A 69 0.77 4.91 2.47
CA VAL A 69 -0.70 4.73 2.52
C VAL A 69 -1.17 3.74 1.46
N GLY A 70 -2.23 3.00 1.77
CA GLY A 70 -2.96 2.23 0.76
C GLY A 70 -3.72 3.15 -0.21
N PHE A 71 -3.86 2.75 -1.47
CA PHE A 71 -4.60 3.54 -2.47
C PHE A 71 -6.07 3.77 -2.08
N ASN A 72 -6.69 2.81 -1.39
CA ASN A 72 -8.07 2.87 -0.92
C ASN A 72 -8.34 4.01 0.10
N VAL A 73 -7.31 4.47 0.81
CA VAL A 73 -7.43 5.49 1.87
C VAL A 73 -6.83 6.84 1.49
N LEU A 74 -6.15 6.95 0.34
CA LEU A 74 -5.50 8.18 -0.10
C LEU A 74 -6.51 9.32 -0.32
N ARG A 75 -7.60 9.07 -1.07
CA ARG A 75 -8.60 10.12 -1.37
C ARG A 75 -9.24 10.74 -0.12
N PRO A 76 -9.70 9.97 0.89
CA PRO A 76 -10.14 10.53 2.16
C PRO A 76 -9.11 11.41 2.87
N LEU A 77 -7.81 11.09 2.79
CA LEU A 77 -6.75 11.90 3.41
C LEU A 77 -6.51 13.20 2.65
N VAL A 78 -6.53 13.15 1.32
CA VAL A 78 -6.45 14.33 0.44
C VAL A 78 -7.62 15.27 0.70
N ALA A 79 -8.85 14.75 0.77
CA ALA A 79 -10.05 15.54 1.07
C ALA A 79 -10.00 16.25 2.43
N ARG A 80 -9.17 15.77 3.37
CA ARG A 80 -8.94 16.37 4.68
C ARG A 80 -7.74 17.31 4.72
N GLY A 81 -7.05 17.51 3.59
CA GLY A 81 -5.85 18.34 3.50
C GLY A 81 -4.63 17.76 4.20
N LEU A 82 -4.60 16.43 4.42
CA LEU A 82 -3.52 15.76 5.17
C LEU A 82 -2.36 15.31 4.28
N VAL A 83 -2.50 15.42 2.96
CA VAL A 83 -1.49 15.02 1.98
C VAL A 83 -1.27 16.17 1.01
N LYS A 84 -0.01 16.52 0.77
CA LYS A 84 0.35 17.57 -0.19
C LYS A 84 0.51 16.95 -1.58
N PRO A 85 0.11 17.66 -2.65
CA PRO A 85 0.50 17.26 -4.00
C PRO A 85 2.02 17.31 -4.13
N ILE A 86 2.57 16.40 -4.94
CA ILE A 86 4.01 16.26 -5.17
C ILE A 86 4.42 16.67 -6.59
N ASP A 87 3.50 17.25 -7.38
CA ASP A 87 3.72 17.61 -8.79
C ASP A 87 5.04 18.39 -8.98
N ASP A 88 5.26 19.42 -8.14
CA ASP A 88 6.48 20.24 -8.17
C ASP A 88 7.75 19.47 -7.78
N LEU A 89 7.63 18.47 -6.91
CA LEU A 89 8.76 17.67 -6.43
C LEU A 89 9.25 16.69 -7.49
N VAL A 90 8.37 16.28 -8.41
CA VAL A 90 8.67 15.22 -9.38
C VAL A 90 8.74 15.71 -10.82
N ALA A 91 8.49 17.00 -11.07
CA ALA A 91 8.44 17.57 -12.41
C ALA A 91 9.72 17.32 -13.25
N ALA A 92 10.89 17.26 -12.61
CA ALA A 92 12.17 17.02 -13.26
C ALA A 92 12.61 15.54 -13.29
N ASN A 93 11.82 14.62 -12.74
CA ASN A 93 12.24 13.24 -12.48
C ASN A 93 11.97 12.27 -13.63
N HIS A 94 11.45 12.73 -14.77
CA HIS A 94 11.17 11.89 -15.96
C HIS A 94 10.46 10.57 -15.61
N LEU A 95 9.41 10.65 -14.79
CA LEU A 95 8.81 9.48 -14.11
C LEU A 95 8.44 8.33 -15.07
N THR A 96 7.93 8.64 -16.25
CA THR A 96 7.57 7.62 -17.26
C THR A 96 8.76 6.82 -17.75
N GLU A 97 9.93 7.46 -17.93
CA GLU A 97 11.17 6.78 -18.33
C GLU A 97 11.68 5.86 -17.20
N ASN A 98 11.33 6.19 -15.96
CA ASN A 98 11.62 5.39 -14.77
C ASN A 98 10.54 4.33 -14.46
N GLY A 99 9.63 4.06 -15.40
CA GLY A 99 8.65 2.98 -15.31
C GLY A 99 7.33 3.35 -14.63
N TYR A 100 7.13 4.62 -14.24
CA TYR A 100 5.84 5.10 -13.76
C TYR A 100 4.95 5.49 -14.93
N THR A 101 4.26 4.50 -15.50
CA THR A 101 3.30 4.74 -16.59
C THR A 101 2.12 5.59 -16.10
N ASP A 102 1.40 6.22 -17.03
CA ASP A 102 0.21 7.02 -16.70
C ASP A 102 -0.83 6.21 -15.92
N GLN A 103 -0.98 4.92 -16.23
CA GLN A 103 -1.88 4.02 -15.50
C GLN A 103 -1.44 3.84 -14.05
N VAL A 104 -0.13 3.67 -13.81
CA VAL A 104 0.42 3.55 -12.45
C VAL A 104 0.23 4.87 -11.70
N LEU A 105 0.61 6.00 -12.30
CA LEU A 105 0.48 7.32 -11.68
C LEU A 105 -0.97 7.66 -11.35
N SER A 106 -1.92 7.25 -12.19
CA SER A 106 -3.36 7.49 -11.98
C SER A 106 -3.89 6.91 -10.66
N LEU A 107 -3.23 5.90 -10.08
CA LEU A 107 -3.60 5.33 -8.78
C LEU A 107 -3.40 6.32 -7.62
N ALA A 108 -2.50 7.29 -7.79
CA ALA A 108 -2.21 8.33 -6.81
C ALA A 108 -2.60 9.75 -7.30
N THR A 109 -3.23 9.86 -8.47
CA THR A 109 -3.73 11.13 -9.00
C THR A 109 -5.17 11.35 -8.54
N ILE A 110 -5.43 12.48 -7.88
CA ILE A 110 -6.75 12.90 -7.45
C ILE A 110 -6.99 14.32 -7.96
N ASP A 111 -8.11 14.52 -8.65
CA ASP A 111 -8.54 15.83 -9.14
C ASP A 111 -7.44 16.58 -9.93
N GLY A 112 -6.65 15.83 -10.71
CA GLY A 112 -5.61 16.36 -11.59
C GLY A 112 -4.21 16.50 -10.97
N HIS A 113 -4.07 16.23 -9.68
CA HIS A 113 -2.80 16.36 -8.95
C HIS A 113 -2.27 15.01 -8.46
N LEU A 114 -0.95 14.80 -8.55
CA LEU A 114 -0.30 13.62 -8.02
C LEU A 114 -0.04 13.77 -6.51
N TYR A 115 -0.56 12.88 -5.68
CA TYR A 115 -0.44 12.94 -4.22
C TYR A 115 0.54 11.93 -3.62
N GLY A 116 1.25 11.18 -4.45
CA GLY A 116 2.24 10.21 -4.00
C GLY A 116 2.86 9.43 -5.16
N LEU A 117 3.94 8.71 -4.88
CA LEU A 117 4.55 7.78 -5.82
C LEU A 117 4.10 6.34 -5.51
N PRO A 118 3.44 5.66 -6.46
CA PRO A 118 3.13 4.24 -6.33
C PRO A 118 4.42 3.40 -6.25
N PHE A 119 4.73 2.84 -5.08
CA PHE A 119 5.94 2.02 -4.90
C PHE A 119 5.66 0.51 -4.99
N ALA A 120 4.42 0.09 -4.72
CA ALA A 120 3.97 -1.29 -4.80
C ALA A 120 2.49 -1.33 -5.23
N MET A 121 2.18 -2.24 -6.15
CA MET A 121 0.82 -2.53 -6.62
C MET A 121 0.59 -4.03 -6.60
N SER A 122 -0.56 -4.46 -6.11
CA SER A 122 -1.01 -5.85 -6.16
C SER A 122 -2.38 -5.91 -6.83
N THR A 123 -2.60 -6.99 -7.59
CA THR A 123 -3.93 -7.35 -8.10
C THR A 123 -4.47 -8.51 -7.26
N PRO A 124 -5.70 -8.43 -6.74
CA PRO A 124 -6.32 -9.56 -6.07
C PRO A 124 -6.34 -10.77 -7.01
N VAL A 125 -5.97 -11.94 -6.48
CA VAL A 125 -6.09 -13.22 -7.16
C VAL A 125 -6.85 -14.18 -6.27
N VAL A 126 -7.59 -15.11 -6.89
CA VAL A 126 -8.29 -16.14 -6.14
C VAL A 126 -7.37 -17.35 -6.00
N TYR A 127 -7.07 -17.71 -4.76
CA TYR A 127 -6.50 -19.02 -4.42
C TYR A 127 -7.63 -19.97 -4.07
N TYR A 128 -7.55 -21.21 -4.54
CA TYR A 128 -8.50 -22.26 -4.18
C TYR A 128 -7.75 -23.58 -3.91
N ASN A 129 -8.35 -24.44 -3.08
CA ASN A 129 -7.82 -25.77 -2.83
C ASN A 129 -8.41 -26.77 -3.83
N ALA A 130 -7.59 -27.26 -4.76
CA ALA A 130 -8.01 -28.18 -5.81
C ALA A 130 -8.61 -29.50 -5.28
N ASP A 131 -8.12 -30.00 -4.14
CA ASP A 131 -8.63 -31.23 -3.54
C ASP A 131 -10.03 -31.03 -2.94
N LEU A 132 -10.28 -29.87 -2.32
CA LEU A 132 -11.62 -29.52 -1.84
C LEU A 132 -12.61 -29.34 -2.99
N VAL A 133 -12.19 -28.72 -4.09
CA VAL A 133 -13.00 -28.60 -5.31
C VAL A 133 -13.37 -29.98 -5.85
N LYS A 134 -12.40 -30.91 -5.97
CA LYS A 134 -12.67 -32.30 -6.39
C LYS A 134 -13.57 -33.04 -5.40
N LYS A 135 -13.38 -32.86 -4.08
CA LYS A 135 -14.16 -33.52 -3.02
C LYS A 135 -15.65 -33.16 -3.10
N VAL A 136 -15.99 -31.98 -3.60
CA VAL A 136 -17.39 -31.56 -3.83
C VAL A 136 -17.90 -31.78 -5.26
N GLY A 137 -17.14 -32.53 -6.06
CA GLY A 137 -17.49 -32.87 -7.45
C GLY A 137 -17.25 -31.76 -8.47
N GLY A 138 -16.45 -30.74 -8.12
CA GLY A 138 -16.00 -29.70 -9.05
C GLY A 138 -14.75 -30.11 -9.83
N ASP A 139 -14.44 -29.33 -10.87
CA ASP A 139 -13.26 -29.48 -11.72
C ASP A 139 -12.30 -28.30 -11.49
N PRO A 140 -11.11 -28.51 -10.89
CA PRO A 140 -10.10 -27.47 -10.69
C PRO A 140 -9.66 -26.76 -11.97
N ASP A 141 -9.72 -27.43 -13.12
CA ASP A 141 -9.35 -26.82 -14.40
C ASP A 141 -10.50 -25.98 -15.00
N LYS A 142 -11.68 -26.00 -14.37
CA LYS A 142 -12.90 -25.30 -14.79
C LYS A 142 -13.63 -24.65 -13.61
N ILE A 143 -12.89 -23.82 -12.86
CA ILE A 143 -13.48 -22.99 -11.80
C ILE A 143 -14.49 -21.99 -12.40
N PRO A 144 -15.60 -21.70 -11.69
CA PRO A 144 -16.56 -20.69 -12.14
C PRO A 144 -15.91 -19.35 -12.47
N THR A 145 -16.41 -18.68 -13.50
CA THR A 145 -15.91 -17.35 -13.93
C THR A 145 -16.84 -16.21 -13.52
N ASP A 146 -17.85 -16.51 -12.70
CA ASP A 146 -18.82 -15.56 -12.17
C ASP A 146 -18.99 -15.74 -10.65
N TRP A 147 -19.56 -14.73 -10.01
CA TRP A 147 -19.73 -14.69 -8.56
C TRP A 147 -20.71 -15.75 -8.05
N ASP A 148 -21.83 -15.95 -8.73
CA ASP A 148 -22.85 -16.90 -8.31
C ASP A 148 -22.29 -18.33 -8.28
N GLY A 149 -21.53 -18.71 -9.31
CA GLY A 149 -20.86 -20.00 -9.37
C GLY A 149 -19.77 -20.14 -8.31
N PHE A 150 -18.97 -19.09 -8.07
CA PHE A 150 -17.96 -19.09 -7.01
C PHE A 150 -18.57 -19.27 -5.62
N VAL A 151 -19.64 -18.54 -5.31
CA VAL A 151 -20.35 -18.63 -4.04
C VAL A 151 -21.01 -20.00 -3.89
N ALA A 152 -21.58 -20.56 -4.95
CA ALA A 152 -22.15 -21.91 -4.92
C ALA A 152 -21.08 -22.99 -4.69
N LEU A 153 -19.91 -22.87 -5.33
CA LEU A 153 -18.77 -23.78 -5.12
C LEU A 153 -18.24 -23.68 -3.68
N ALA A 154 -18.06 -22.45 -3.18
CA ALA A 154 -17.68 -22.19 -1.80
C ALA A 154 -18.68 -22.79 -0.80
N ALA A 155 -19.98 -22.61 -1.03
CA ALA A 155 -21.02 -23.17 -0.16
C ALA A 155 -20.96 -24.70 -0.09
N LYS A 156 -20.72 -25.38 -1.23
CA LYS A 156 -20.50 -26.84 -1.25
C LYS A 156 -19.27 -27.24 -0.44
N ILE A 157 -18.17 -26.50 -0.58
CA ILE A 157 -16.93 -26.75 0.18
C ILE A 157 -17.16 -26.55 1.69
N GLY A 158 -17.84 -25.48 2.07
CA GLY A 158 -18.19 -25.22 3.48
C GLY A 158 -19.11 -26.29 4.08
N ALA A 159 -20.00 -26.88 3.27
CA ALA A 159 -20.89 -27.96 3.70
C ALA A 159 -20.17 -29.28 4.03
N LEU A 160 -18.89 -29.44 3.68
CA LEU A 160 -18.08 -30.59 4.08
C LEU A 160 -17.88 -30.66 5.61
N GLY A 161 -18.01 -29.54 6.32
CA GLY A 161 -17.74 -29.47 7.75
C GLY A 161 -16.25 -29.67 8.06
N GLU A 162 -15.93 -30.26 9.21
CA GLU A 162 -14.56 -30.65 9.59
C GLU A 162 -13.56 -29.45 9.71
N GLY A 163 -14.07 -28.25 10.02
CA GLY A 163 -13.24 -27.03 10.07
C GLY A 163 -12.92 -26.45 8.70
N THR A 164 -13.57 -26.93 7.63
CA THR A 164 -13.43 -26.39 6.28
C THR A 164 -14.31 -25.14 6.12
N SER A 165 -13.73 -24.01 5.71
CA SER A 165 -14.49 -22.84 5.25
C SER A 165 -14.50 -22.79 3.72
N GLY A 166 -15.62 -22.37 3.13
CA GLY A 166 -15.80 -22.27 1.69
C GLY A 166 -15.16 -21.04 1.05
N MET A 167 -15.06 -19.94 1.80
CA MET A 167 -14.54 -18.64 1.36
C MET A 167 -14.16 -17.81 2.61
N TYR A 168 -13.30 -16.81 2.45
CA TYR A 168 -12.87 -15.85 3.47
C TYR A 168 -12.83 -14.45 2.87
#